data_AF-A0A644YKS1-F1
#
_entry.id   AF-A0A644YKS1-F1
#
_cell.length_a   1.000
_cell.length_b   1.000
_cell.length_c   1.000
_cell.angle_alpha   90.00
_cell.angle_beta   90.00
_cell.angle_gamma   90.00
#
_symmetry.space_group_name_H-M   'P 1'
#
loop_
_entity.id
_entity.type
_entity.pdbx_description
1 polymer ?
#
loop_
_entity_poly.entity_id
_entity_poly.type
_entity_poly.pdbx_seq_one_letter_code
_entity_poly.pdbx_strand_id
1 'polypeptide(L)'
;MLVSVLYNIADQIFIGWGVGYLGNAATNVVYPFTVIALALSLLIGDGCAADMSLSLGKGKTDSGNRCVGNSLSFTVILGIVLMVIGFAFENEILKLFGVTGAVLNTQEIICL
;
A
#
# COMPACT_ATOMS: atom_id res chain seq x y z
N MET A 1 -13.74 1.55 7.44
CA MET A 1 -12.83 2.66 7.79
C MET A 1 -12.43 2.68 9.26
N LEU A 2 -13.34 2.47 10.23
CA LEU A 2 -12.98 2.42 11.67
C LEU A 2 -11.87 1.39 11.98
N VAL A 3 -12.00 0.16 11.46
CA VAL A 3 -11.00 -0.91 11.65
C VAL A 3 -9.62 -0.53 11.11
N SER A 4 -9.57 0.18 9.98
CA SER A 4 -8.30 0.64 9.39
C SER A 4 -7.61 1.67 10.28
N VAL A 5 -8.37 2.61 10.85
CA VAL A 5 -7.80 3.61 11.79
C VAL A 5 -7.30 2.93 13.06
N LEU A 6 -8.06 1.97 13.61
CA LEU A 6 -7.62 1.19 14.77
C LEU A 6 -6.34 0.40 14.49
N TYR A 7 -6.23 -0.21 13.30
CA TYR A 7 -5.01 -0.87 12.84
C TYR A 7 -3.81 0.08 12.80
N ASN A 8 -3.98 1.27 12.19
CA ASN A 8 -2.91 2.26 12.10
C ASN A 8 -2.47 2.78 13.49
N ILE A 9 -3.42 2.97 14.42
CA ILE A 9 -3.08 3.37 15.80
C ILE A 9 -2.34 2.26 16.52
N ALA A 10 -2.84 1.01 16.42
CA ALA A 10 -2.19 -0.13 17.07
C ALA A 10 -0.78 -0.34 16.53
N ASP A 11 -0.59 -0.32 15.21
CA ASP A 11 0.71 -0.44 14.54
C ASP A 11 1.73 0.56 15.09
N GLN A 12 1.38 1.84 15.15
CA GLN A 12 2.25 2.90 15.66
C GLN A 12 2.57 2.77 17.17
N ILE A 13 1.66 2.21 17.97
CA ILE A 13 1.93 1.93 19.40
C ILE A 13 2.95 0.81 19.53
N PHE A 14 2.78 -0.28 18.79
CA PHE A 14 3.72 -1.42 18.85
C PHE A 14 5.10 -1.05 18.31
N ILE A 15 5.18 -0.30 17.21
CA ILE A 15 6.46 0.23 16.69
C ILE A 15 7.11 1.16 17.73
N GLY A 16 6.31 2.03 18.35
CA GLY A 16 6.77 2.92 19.42
C GLY A 16 7.30 2.19 20.66
N TRP A 17 6.77 1.02 21.01
CA TRP A 17 7.28 0.20 22.10
C TRP A 17 8.48 -0.68 21.72
N GLY A 18 8.55 -1.17 20.48
CA GLY A 18 9.60 -2.06 20.01
C GLY A 18 10.87 -1.33 19.57
N VAL A 19 10.74 -0.35 18.67
CA VAL A 19 11.87 0.36 18.02
C VAL A 19 11.96 1.82 18.48
N GLY A 20 10.88 2.36 19.07
CA GLY A 20 10.82 3.72 19.55
C GLY A 20 10.61 4.75 18.44
N TYR A 21 11.01 5.99 18.69
CA TYR A 21 10.77 7.11 17.78
C TYR A 21 11.41 6.93 16.40
N LEU A 22 12.57 6.26 16.32
CA LEU A 22 13.24 5.98 15.04
C LEU A 22 12.42 5.07 14.13
N GLY A 23 11.72 4.07 14.69
CA GLY A 23 10.83 3.19 13.92
C GLY A 23 9.66 3.96 13.32
N ASN A 24 8.99 4.79 14.13
CA ASN A 24 7.89 5.62 13.64
C ASN A 24 8.35 6.63 12.58
N ALA A 25 9.56 7.21 12.74
CA ALA A 25 10.15 8.09 11.74
C ALA A 25 10.40 7.36 10.41
N ALA A 26 10.92 6.13 10.45
CA ALA A 26 11.13 5.31 9.25
C ALA A 26 9.80 5.00 8.54
N THR A 27 8.77 4.59 9.28
CA THR A 27 7.43 4.32 8.71
C THR A 27 6.83 5.57 8.05
N ASN A 28 6.99 6.75 8.66
CA ASN A 28 6.49 8.00 8.08
C ASN A 28 7.20 8.38 6.77
N VAL A 29 8.50 8.10 6.65
CA VAL A 29 9.26 8.34 5.42
C VAL A 29 8.79 7.42 4.30
N VAL A 30 8.49 6.16 4.59
CA VAL A 30 8.00 5.19 3.60
C VAL A 30 6.50 5.36 3.31
N TYR A 31 5.76 6.02 4.20
CA TYR A 31 4.30 6.17 4.13
C TYR A 31 3.74 6.67 2.78
N PRO A 32 4.37 7.66 2.08
CA PRO A 32 3.91 8.09 0.77
C PRO A 32 3.84 6.95 -0.27
N PHE A 33 4.78 6.01 -0.23
CA PHE A 33 4.75 4.82 -1.09
C PHE A 33 3.54 3.94 -0.80
N THR A 34 3.28 3.69 0.49
CA THR A 34 2.13 2.91 0.96
C THR A 34 0.81 3.56 0.55
N VAL A 35 0.71 4.89 0.63
CA VAL A 35 -0.48 5.63 0.22
C VAL A 35 -0.74 5.48 -1.28
N ILE A 36 0.28 5.50 -2.13
CA ILE A 36 0.13 5.27 -3.58
C ILE A 36 -0.40 3.85 -3.85
N ALA A 37 0.18 2.84 -3.19
CA ALA A 37 -0.27 1.45 -3.33
C ALA A 37 -1.73 1.26 -2.88
N LEU A 38 -2.11 1.89 -1.75
CA LEU A 38 -3.47 1.90 -1.24
C LEU A 38 -4.43 2.61 -2.22
N ALA A 39 -4.05 3.77 -2.76
CA ALA A 39 -4.87 4.53 -3.69
C ALA A 39 -5.19 3.71 -4.96
N LEU A 40 -4.21 3.00 -5.51
CA LEU A 40 -4.42 2.15 -6.67
C LEU A 40 -5.30 0.93 -6.34
N SER A 41 -5.10 0.33 -5.16
CA SER A 41 -5.92 -0.79 -4.71
C SER A 41 -7.38 -0.39 -4.51
N LEU A 42 -7.62 0.78 -3.91
CA LEU A 42 -8.95 1.34 -3.74
C LEU A 42 -9.59 1.71 -5.08
N LEU A 43 -8.83 2.29 -6.01
CA LEU A 43 -9.32 2.62 -7.35
C LEU A 43 -9.89 1.38 -8.06
N ILE A 44 -9.15 0.27 -8.01
CA ILE A 44 -9.58 -0.99 -8.65
C ILE A 44 -10.73 -1.63 -7.86
N GLY A 45 -10.63 -1.71 -6.54
CA GLY A 45 -11.62 -2.33 -5.67
C GLY A 45 -12.98 -1.63 -5.70
N ASP A 46 -12.99 -0.32 -5.42
CA ASP A 46 -14.20 0.49 -5.39
C ASP A 46 -14.79 0.64 -6.79
N GLY A 47 -13.93 0.77 -7.81
CA GLY A 47 -14.34 0.78 -9.22
C GLY A 47 -15.04 -0.51 -9.63
N CYS A 48 -14.50 -1.66 -9.25
CA CYS A 48 -15.12 -2.97 -9.49
C CYS A 48 -16.44 -3.12 -8.73
N ALA A 49 -16.52 -2.67 -7.47
CA ALA A 49 -17.74 -2.73 -6.67
C ALA A 49 -18.86 -1.85 -7.27
N ALA A 50 -18.50 -0.68 -7.79
CA ALA A 50 -19.42 0.20 -8.49
C ALA A 50 -19.94 -0.44 -9.80
N ASP A 51 -19.05 -1.02 -10.61
CA ASP A 51 -19.44 -1.70 -11.85
C ASP A 51 -20.29 -2.95 -11.59
N MET A 52 -19.98 -3.71 -10.54
CA MET A 52 -20.80 -4.85 -10.10
C MET A 52 -22.20 -4.39 -9.70
N SER A 53 -22.30 -3.33 -8.89
CA SER A 53 -23.59 -2.77 -8.46
C SER A 53 -24.43 -2.31 -9.66
N LEU A 54 -23.81 -1.67 -10.65
CA LEU A 54 -24.48 -1.22 -11.87
C LEU A 54 -24.90 -2.38 -12.77
N SER A 55 -24.05 -3.41 -12.91
CA SER A 55 -24.31 -4.60 -13.72
C SER A 55 -25.46 -5.43 -13.13
N LEU A 56 -25.52 -5.57 -11.81
CA LEU A 56 -26.63 -6.20 -11.10
C LEU A 56 -27.94 -5.42 -11.34
N GLY A 57 -27.91 -4.09 -11.22
CA GLY A 57 -29.08 -3.25 -11.50
C GLY A 57 -29.59 -3.33 -12.95
N LYS A 58 -28.72 -3.64 -13.91
CA LYS A 58 -29.05 -3.86 -15.32
C LYS A 58 -29.47 -5.31 -15.66
N GLY A 59 -29.47 -6.22 -14.69
CA GLY A 59 -29.69 -7.66 -14.91
C GLY A 59 -28.56 -8.36 -15.67
N LYS A 60 -27.38 -7.74 -15.80
CA LYS A 60 -26.21 -8.25 -16.54
C LYS A 60 -25.17 -8.84 -15.59
N THR A 61 -25.58 -9.84 -14.80
CA THR A 61 -24.77 -10.45 -13.74
C THR A 61 -23.47 -11.08 -14.25
N ASP A 62 -23.49 -11.68 -15.45
CA ASP A 62 -22.30 -12.29 -16.06
C ASP A 62 -21.18 -11.27 -16.31
N SER A 63 -21.54 -10.08 -16.83
CA SER A 63 -20.59 -8.99 -17.06
C SER A 63 -19.94 -8.52 -15.76
N GLY A 64 -20.73 -8.40 -14.68
CA GLY A 64 -20.23 -8.02 -13.36
C GLY A 64 -19.26 -9.06 -12.77
N ASN A 65 -19.58 -10.36 -12.90
CA ASN A 65 -18.69 -11.43 -12.45
C ASN A 65 -17.35 -11.44 -13.20
N ARG A 66 -17.37 -11.19 -14.51
CA ARG A 66 -16.14 -11.09 -15.30
C ARG A 66 -15.30 -9.88 -14.88
N CYS A 67 -15.93 -8.77 -14.52
CA CYS A 67 -15.25 -7.58 -13.99
C CYS A 67 -14.51 -7.88 -12.69
N VAL A 68 -15.12 -8.63 -11.76
CA VAL A 68 -14.48 -9.06 -10.50
C VAL A 68 -13.23 -9.91 -10.77
N GLY A 69 -13.33 -10.90 -11.66
CA GLY A 69 -12.19 -11.76 -12.00
C GLY A 69 -11.03 -10.99 -12.65
N ASN A 70 -11.33 -10.07 -13.56
CA ASN A 70 -10.34 -9.21 -14.18
C ASN A 70 -9.69 -8.26 -13.18
N SER A 71 -10.50 -7.63 -12.32
CA SER A 71 -10.02 -6.70 -11.29
C SER A 71 -9.11 -7.39 -10.28
N LEU A 72 -9.45 -8.60 -9.85
CA LEU A 72 -8.58 -9.39 -8.98
C LEU A 72 -7.24 -9.70 -9.64
N SER A 73 -7.25 -10.13 -10.90
CA SER A 73 -6.04 -10.42 -11.66
C SER A 73 -5.17 -9.16 -11.83
N PHE A 74 -5.79 -8.04 -12.15
CA PHE A 74 -5.10 -6.73 -12.26
C PHE A 74 -4.47 -6.31 -10.93
N THR A 75 -5.19 -6.45 -9.81
CA THR A 75 -4.68 -6.12 -8.48
C THR A 75 -3.46 -6.98 -8.11
N VAL A 76 -3.49 -8.28 -8.41
CA VAL A 76 -2.34 -9.17 -8.16
C VAL A 76 -1.14 -8.76 -9.02
N ILE A 77 -1.35 -8.54 -10.32
CA ILE A 77 -0.28 -8.09 -11.23
C ILE A 77 0.30 -6.77 -10.75
N LEU A 78 -0.55 -5.81 -10.38
CA LEU A 78 -0.12 -4.52 -9.89
C LEU A 78 0.68 -4.63 -8.58
N GLY A 79 0.25 -5.50 -7.66
CA GLY A 79 0.97 -5.79 -6.43
C GLY A 79 2.38 -6.35 -6.70
N ILE A 80 2.52 -7.28 -7.64
CA ILE A 80 3.82 -7.82 -8.06
C ILE A 80 4.68 -6.71 -8.67
N VAL A 81 4.10 -5.86 -9.53
CA VAL A 81 4.83 -4.74 -10.14
C VAL A 81 5.33 -3.76 -9.09
N LEU A 82 4.48 -3.36 -8.12
CA LEU A 82 4.88 -2.47 -7.03
C LEU A 82 5.94 -3.11 -6.13
N MET A 83 5.87 -4.42 -5.87
CA MET A 83 6.90 -5.16 -5.14
C MET A 83 8.24 -5.09 -5.88
N VAL A 84 8.25 -5.43 -7.17
CA VAL A 84 9.48 -5.40 -7.98
C VAL A 84 10.08 -3.99 -8.02
N ILE A 85 9.25 -2.95 -8.21
CA ILE A 85 9.70 -1.56 -8.20
C ILE A 85 10.25 -1.17 -6.81
N GLY A 86 9.55 -1.55 -5.74
CA GLY A 86 9.97 -1.26 -4.37
C GLY A 86 11.34 -1.84 -4.04
N PHE A 87 11.60 -3.09 -4.42
CA PHE A 87 12.90 -3.73 -4.21
C PHE A 87 13.99 -3.21 -5.16
N ALA A 88 13.67 -3.00 -6.44
CA ALA A 88 14.66 -2.55 -7.42
C ALA A 88 15.13 -1.11 -7.20
N PHE A 89 14.27 -0.25 -6.65
CA PHE A 89 14.52 1.18 -6.46
C PHE A 89 14.45 1.62 -5.00
N GLU A 90 14.63 0.71 -4.03
CA GLU A 90 14.50 1.01 -2.59
C GLU A 90 15.27 2.27 -2.18
N ASN A 91 16.53 2.38 -2.62
CA ASN A 91 17.43 3.46 -2.22
C ASN A 91 17.01 4.80 -2.84
N GLU A 92 16.51 4.78 -4.08
CA GLU A 92 16.06 5.98 -4.77
C GLU A 92 14.70 6.45 -4.23
N ILE A 93 13.80 5.52 -3.90
CA ILE A 93 12.52 5.80 -3.25
C ILE A 93 12.75 6.41 -1.86
N LEU A 94 13.66 5.84 -1.06
CA LEU A 94 14.01 6.37 0.25
C LEU A 94 14.61 7.78 0.16
N LYS A 95 15.52 8.04 -0.79
CA LYS A 95 16.06 9.38 -1.03
C LYS A 95 14.96 10.37 -1.45
N LEU A 96 14.05 9.94 -2.32
CA LEU A 96 12.96 10.79 -2.82
C LEU A 96 12.02 11.23 -1.69
N PHE A 97 11.76 10.37 -0.70
CA PHE A 97 10.90 10.68 0.44
C PHE A 97 11.62 11.31 1.64
N GLY A 98 12.86 11.78 1.45
CA GLY A 98 13.52 12.67 2.41
C GLY A 98 14.64 12.03 3.23
N VAL A 99 15.09 10.83 2.90
CA VAL A 99 16.34 10.27 3.46
C VAL A 99 17.54 10.93 2.77
N THR A 100 17.94 12.12 3.22
CA THR A 100 19.14 12.81 2.71
C THR A 100 20.36 12.60 3.61
N GLY A 101 21.39 11.96 3.05
CA GLY A 101 22.80 12.17 3.41
C GLY A 101 23.36 11.39 4.60
N ALA A 102 22.71 11.41 5.77
CA ALA A 102 23.31 10.86 7.00
C ALA A 102 23.01 9.37 7.27
N VAL A 103 22.07 8.76 6.54
CA VAL A 103 21.50 7.43 6.88
C VAL A 103 21.84 6.36 5.82
N LEU A 104 22.43 6.72 4.68
CA LEU A 104 22.87 5.75 3.67
C LEU A 104 24.05 4.88 4.14
N ASN A 105 24.77 5.29 5.20
CA ASN A 105 25.85 4.53 5.82
C ASN A 105 25.37 3.70 7.04
N THR A 106 24.08 3.75 7.39
CA THR A 106 23.50 3.08 8.55
C THR A 106 22.40 2.11 8.13
N GLN A 107 22.70 1.24 7.15
CA GLN A 107 21.83 0.13 6.72
C GLN A 107 21.41 -0.81 7.88
N GLU A 108 22.00 -0.68 9.07
CA GLU A 108 21.69 -1.51 10.23
C GLU A 108 20.35 -1.20 10.91
N ILE A 109 19.77 -0.02 10.77
CA ILE A 109 18.58 0.36 11.57
C ILE A 109 17.26 -0.06 10.92
N ILE A 110 17.22 -0.27 9.60
CA ILE A 110 16.00 -0.73 8.90
C ILE A 110 15.86 -2.27 8.97
N CYS A 111 16.92 -2.98 9.35
CA CYS A 111 16.95 -4.44 9.44
C CYS A 111 16.73 -5.00 10.87
N LEU A 112 16.49 -4.12 11.87
CA LEU A 112 16.10 -4.47 13.23
C LEU A 112 14.65 -4.04 13.49
#